data_AF-A0A6P0NBS1-F1
#
_entry.id   AF-A0A6P0NBS1-F1
#
_cell.length_a   1.000
_cell.length_b   1.000
_cell.length_c   1.000
_cell.angle_alpha   90.00
_cell.angle_beta   90.00
_cell.angle_gamma   90.00
#
_symmetry.space_group_name_H-M   'P 1'
#
loop_
_entity.id
_entity.type
_entity.pdbx_description
1 polymer ?
#
loop_
_entity_poly.entity_id
_entity_poly.type
_entity_poly.pdbx_seq_one_letter_code
_entity_poly.pdbx_strand_id
1 'polypeptide(L)'
;FIVTIEALVGLMALAMATGLMFARFSRPTARVIFSRRAVIAPHNGVTTLMFRTANERDNRILEAQLRVSLLRNEVTLEGESMRRFYDMKLLRSQTPSFGLTWTVMHPIDESSPLYGETPESLAEMEATLIITLVGIDETVSQTIHTRHSYTASEILWDRRFVDMFHSKSDGSRIIDYSHFHDVQ
;
A
#
# COMPACT_ATOMS: atom_id res chain seq x y z
N PHE A 1 -43.19 1.46 -39.45
CA PHE A 1 -41.94 2.27 -39.43
C PHE A 1 -41.71 2.97 -38.10
N ILE A 2 -42.68 3.71 -37.54
CA ILE A 2 -42.50 4.36 -36.23
C ILE A 2 -42.25 3.34 -35.11
N VAL A 3 -43.11 2.33 -34.99
CA VAL A 3 -42.99 1.25 -33.97
C VAL A 3 -41.66 0.48 -34.08
N THR A 4 -41.16 0.25 -35.31
CA THR A 4 -39.88 -0.46 -35.52
C THR A 4 -38.68 0.38 -35.11
N ILE A 5 -38.71 1.70 -35.35
CA ILE A 5 -37.66 2.62 -34.91
C ILE A 5 -37.68 2.74 -33.39
N GLU A 6 -38.87 2.86 -32.79
CA GLU A 6 -39.05 2.93 -31.34
C GLU A 6 -38.54 1.66 -30.64
N ALA A 7 -38.87 0.48 -31.16
CA ALA A 7 -38.38 -0.79 -30.64
C ALA A 7 -36.84 -0.91 -30.75
N LEU A 8 -36.26 -0.48 -31.87
CA LEU A 8 -34.81 -0.48 -32.06
C LEU A 8 -34.11 0.45 -31.07
N VAL A 9 -34.61 1.68 -30.90
CA VAL A 9 -34.07 2.65 -29.95
C VAL A 9 -34.21 2.13 -28.52
N GLY A 10 -35.34 1.53 -28.16
CA GLY A 10 -35.55 0.92 -26.85
C GLY A 10 -34.57 -0.21 -26.54
N LEU A 11 -34.33 -1.10 -27.52
CA LEU A 11 -33.34 -2.17 -27.40
C LEU A 11 -31.91 -1.63 -27.25
N MET A 12 -31.55 -0.61 -28.04
CA MET A 12 -30.24 0.04 -27.93
C MET A 12 -30.06 0.72 -26.56
N ALA A 13 -31.08 1.45 -26.09
CA ALA A 13 -31.04 2.10 -24.79
C ALA A 13 -30.91 1.10 -23.65
N LEU A 14 -31.64 -0.02 -23.70
CA LEU A 14 -31.54 -1.08 -22.71
C LEU A 14 -30.15 -1.74 -22.72
N ALA A 15 -29.61 -2.06 -23.90
CA ALA A 15 -28.27 -2.64 -24.04
C ALA A 15 -27.17 -1.69 -23.53
N MET A 16 -27.29 -0.39 -23.80
CA MET A 16 -26.37 0.61 -23.26
C MET A 16 -26.48 0.73 -21.74
N ALA A 17 -27.69 0.76 -21.19
CA ALA A 17 -27.92 0.87 -19.76
C ALA A 17 -27.35 -0.34 -19.00
N THR A 18 -27.58 -1.55 -19.48
CA THR A 18 -27.02 -2.77 -18.88
C THR A 18 -25.50 -2.82 -19.01
N GLY A 19 -24.95 -2.41 -20.17
CA GLY A 19 -23.51 -2.31 -20.38
C GLY A 19 -22.83 -1.32 -19.43
N LEU A 20 -23.41 -0.14 -19.22
CA LEU A 20 -22.91 0.86 -18.26
C LEU A 20 -23.01 0.36 -16.81
N MET A 21 -24.11 -0.29 -16.44
CA MET A 21 -24.27 -0.88 -15.10
C MET A 21 -23.19 -1.93 -14.85
N PHE A 22 -22.99 -2.87 -15.78
CA PHE A 22 -21.95 -3.89 -15.68
C PHE A 22 -20.56 -3.23 -15.55
N ALA A 23 -20.21 -2.30 -16.44
CA ALA A 23 -18.91 -1.61 -16.39
C ALA A 23 -18.66 -0.87 -15.06
N ARG A 24 -19.71 -0.33 -14.43
CA ARG A 24 -19.60 0.34 -13.12
C ARG A 24 -19.40 -0.64 -11.98
N PHE A 25 -20.12 -1.77 -11.97
CA PHE A 25 -20.03 -2.77 -10.90
C PHE A 25 -18.84 -3.72 -11.04
N SER A 26 -18.34 -3.92 -12.26
CA SER A 26 -17.19 -4.78 -12.54
C SER A 26 -15.85 -4.13 -12.24
N ARG A 27 -15.79 -2.86 -11.79
CA ARG A 27 -14.54 -2.23 -11.34
C ARG A 27 -14.21 -2.69 -9.91
N PRO A 28 -13.18 -3.52 -9.70
CA PRO A 28 -12.75 -3.87 -8.36
C PRO A 28 -12.20 -2.64 -7.65
N THR A 29 -12.60 -2.48 -6.40
CA THR A 29 -11.93 -1.59 -5.46
C THR A 29 -11.09 -2.45 -4.54
N ALA A 30 -9.76 -2.31 -4.60
CA ALA A 30 -8.89 -2.86 -3.57
C ALA A 30 -9.31 -2.29 -2.21
N ARG A 31 -9.70 -3.15 -1.28
CA ARG A 31 -9.83 -2.74 0.13
C ARG A 31 -8.60 -3.22 0.88
N VAL A 32 -7.51 -2.54 0.58
CA VAL A 32 -6.22 -2.77 1.22
C VAL A 32 -5.98 -1.61 2.17
N ILE A 33 -5.79 -1.91 3.44
CA ILE A 33 -5.46 -0.93 4.47
C ILE A 33 -3.96 -0.90 4.74
N PHE A 34 -3.52 0.25 5.25
CA PHE A 34 -2.15 0.48 5.70
C PHE A 34 -2.17 0.89 7.18
N SER A 35 -1.09 0.61 7.91
CA SER A 35 -0.91 1.13 9.26
C SER A 35 -0.99 2.66 9.25
N ARG A 36 -1.47 3.29 10.32
CA ARG A 36 -1.59 4.76 10.37
C ARG A 36 -0.24 5.48 10.40
N ARG A 37 0.81 4.75 10.82
CA ARG A 37 2.18 5.24 10.96
C ARG A 37 3.11 4.21 10.34
N ALA A 38 4.24 4.69 9.82
CA ALA A 38 5.41 3.87 9.62
C ALA A 38 6.30 3.96 10.86
N VAL A 39 7.14 2.96 11.10
CA VAL A 39 8.05 2.92 12.24
C VAL A 39 9.47 2.61 11.79
N ILE A 40 10.46 3.20 12.44
CA ILE A 40 11.87 2.89 12.25
C ILE A 40 12.39 2.31 13.55
N ALA A 41 12.87 1.07 13.51
CA ALA A 41 13.48 0.41 14.65
C ALA A 41 14.47 -0.68 14.20
N PRO A 42 15.35 -1.14 15.09
CA PRO A 42 16.22 -2.28 14.81
C PRO A 42 15.40 -3.55 14.51
N HIS A 43 15.68 -4.19 13.37
CA HIS A 43 15.18 -5.51 13.01
C HIS A 43 16.35 -6.39 12.59
N ASN A 44 16.57 -7.50 13.30
CA ASN A 44 17.72 -8.40 13.10
C ASN A 44 19.09 -7.66 13.07
N GLY A 45 19.25 -6.67 13.96
CA GLY A 45 20.50 -5.89 14.08
C GLY A 45 20.66 -4.77 13.06
N VAL A 46 19.70 -4.56 12.15
CA VAL A 46 19.74 -3.49 11.15
C VAL A 46 18.57 -2.53 11.37
N THR A 47 18.84 -1.23 11.41
CA THR A 47 17.80 -0.19 11.48
C THR A 47 16.91 -0.32 10.24
N THR A 48 15.61 -0.51 10.45
CA THR A 48 14.69 -0.89 9.37
C THR A 48 13.43 -0.04 9.45
N LEU A 49 13.04 0.56 8.31
CA LEU A 49 11.74 1.18 8.13
C LEU A 49 10.69 0.09 7.92
N MET A 50 9.61 0.14 8.67
CA MET A 50 8.54 -0.84 8.66
C MET A 50 7.16 -0.18 8.60
N PHE A 51 6.24 -0.77 7.85
CA PHE A 51 4.82 -0.46 7.93
C PHE A 51 4.00 -1.71 7.60
N ARG A 52 2.73 -1.73 8.02
CA ARG A 52 1.85 -2.87 7.80
C ARG A 52 0.85 -2.57 6.71
N THR A 53 0.50 -3.59 5.95
CA THR A 53 -0.65 -3.56 5.05
C THR A 53 -1.47 -4.83 5.23
N ALA A 54 -2.79 -4.73 5.09
CA ALA A 54 -3.69 -5.87 5.20
C ALA A 54 -4.79 -5.82 4.13
N ASN A 55 -5.27 -7.00 3.73
CA ASN A 55 -6.46 -7.12 2.92
C ASN A 55 -7.69 -7.12 3.84
N GLU A 56 -8.62 -6.18 3.65
CA GLU A 56 -9.88 -6.15 4.42
C GLU A 56 -10.92 -7.13 3.89
N ARG A 57 -10.70 -7.69 2.69
CA ARG A 57 -11.60 -8.68 2.09
C ARG A 57 -11.19 -10.09 2.47
N ASP A 58 -12.19 -10.95 2.61
CA ASP A 58 -12.02 -12.40 2.73
C ASP A 58 -11.77 -13.03 1.34
N ASN A 59 -10.77 -12.49 0.63
CA ASN A 59 -10.28 -13.01 -0.64
C ASN A 59 -8.75 -12.85 -0.71
N ARG A 60 -8.13 -13.33 -1.79
CA ARG A 60 -6.68 -13.19 -1.98
C ARG A 60 -6.40 -12.17 -3.09
N ILE A 61 -5.31 -11.43 -2.90
CA ILE A 61 -4.67 -10.67 -3.95
C ILE A 61 -3.48 -11.50 -4.43
N LEU A 62 -3.59 -12.03 -5.65
CA LEU A 62 -2.58 -12.85 -6.29
C LEU A 62 -1.48 -11.96 -6.89
N GLU A 63 -0.25 -12.48 -6.88
CA GLU A 63 0.93 -11.79 -7.44
C GLU A 63 1.08 -10.35 -6.92
N ALA A 64 0.80 -10.14 -5.63
CA ALA A 64 0.86 -8.83 -5.03
C ALA A 64 2.30 -8.31 -5.04
N GLN A 65 2.51 -7.17 -5.69
CA GLN A 65 3.76 -6.42 -5.76
C GLN A 65 3.60 -5.10 -5.03
N LEU A 66 4.60 -4.74 -4.23
CA LEU A 66 4.64 -3.52 -3.47
C LEU A 66 5.91 -2.75 -3.80
N ARG A 67 5.74 -1.46 -4.10
CA ARG A 67 6.83 -0.51 -4.34
C ARG A 67 6.73 0.63 -3.33
N VAL A 68 7.88 1.09 -2.87
CA VAL A 68 8.03 2.23 -1.99
C VAL A 68 9.05 3.17 -2.61
N SER A 69 8.70 4.45 -2.68
CA SER A 69 9.62 5.50 -3.13
C SER A 69 9.61 6.63 -2.11
N LEU A 70 10.80 7.13 -1.75
CA LEU A 70 10.97 8.35 -0.98
C LEU A 70 10.90 9.54 -1.93
N LEU A 71 9.99 10.46 -1.64
CA LEU A 71 9.85 11.74 -2.33
C LEU A 71 10.37 12.84 -1.41
N ARG A 72 11.36 13.61 -1.82
CA ARG A 72 11.92 14.71 -1.02
C ARG A 72 12.35 15.90 -1.87
N ASN A 73 12.36 17.08 -1.26
CA ASN A 73 12.90 18.29 -1.86
C ASN A 73 14.42 18.30 -1.74
N GLU A 74 15.10 18.70 -2.80
CA GLU A 74 16.56 18.86 -2.86
C GLU A 74 16.91 20.12 -3.63
N VAL A 75 18.03 20.74 -3.27
CA VAL A 75 18.63 21.84 -4.04
C VAL A 75 19.84 21.28 -4.76
N THR A 76 19.91 21.44 -6.08
CA THR A 76 21.05 20.97 -6.85
C THR A 76 22.28 21.85 -6.64
N LEU A 77 23.44 21.41 -7.15
CA LEU A 77 24.67 22.20 -7.10
C LEU A 77 24.55 23.51 -7.88
N GLU A 78 23.66 23.55 -8.86
CA GLU A 78 23.32 24.73 -9.67
C GLU A 78 22.35 25.69 -8.94
N GLY A 79 21.87 25.33 -7.75
CA GLY A 79 20.95 26.13 -6.95
C GLY A 79 19.47 25.94 -7.30
N GLU A 80 19.13 24.94 -8.12
CA GLU A 80 17.74 24.67 -8.50
C GLU A 80 17.05 23.80 -7.46
N SER A 81 15.90 24.25 -6.96
CA SER A 81 15.04 23.44 -6.08
C SER A 81 14.23 22.46 -6.90
N MET A 82 14.34 21.17 -6.60
CA MET A 82 13.61 20.10 -7.26
C MET A 82 13.13 19.03 -6.29
N ARG A 83 12.06 18.34 -6.68
CA ARG A 83 11.50 17.22 -5.91
C ARG A 83 11.84 15.91 -6.59
N ARG A 84 12.57 15.03 -5.90
CA ARG A 84 13.10 13.78 -6.47
C ARG A 84 12.48 12.54 -5.84
N PHE A 85 12.32 11.51 -6.67
CA PHE A 85 11.89 10.18 -6.26
C PHE A 85 13.11 9.26 -6.12
N TYR A 86 13.16 8.55 -5.01
CA TYR A 86 14.16 7.52 -4.74
C TYR A 86 13.47 6.21 -4.43
N ASP A 87 13.68 5.19 -5.27
CA ASP A 87 13.11 3.87 -5.03
C ASP A 87 13.79 3.18 -3.86
N MET A 88 12.99 2.59 -2.97
CA MET A 88 13.45 1.96 -1.74
C MET A 88 13.45 0.45 -1.88
N LYS A 89 14.59 -0.17 -1.62
CA LYS A 89 14.76 -1.63 -1.70
C LYS A 89 14.07 -2.33 -0.54
N LEU A 90 13.01 -3.08 -0.81
CA LEU A 90 12.30 -3.84 0.22
C LEU A 90 12.97 -5.20 0.45
N LEU A 91 12.92 -5.70 1.69
CA LEU A 91 13.33 -7.06 2.01
C LEU A 91 12.50 -8.08 1.22
N ARG A 92 11.22 -7.77 1.03
CA ARG A 92 10.30 -8.49 0.17
C ARG A 92 9.39 -7.48 -0.52
N SER A 93 9.49 -7.38 -1.84
CA SER A 93 8.64 -6.52 -2.67
C SER A 93 7.47 -7.25 -3.32
N GLN A 94 7.43 -8.58 -3.23
CA GLN A 94 6.37 -9.38 -3.83
C GLN A 94 5.97 -10.59 -2.99
N THR A 95 4.69 -10.94 -3.04
CA THR A 95 4.15 -12.18 -2.50
C THR A 95 3.22 -12.84 -3.52
N PRO A 96 3.34 -14.16 -3.78
CA PRO A 96 2.43 -14.87 -4.67
C PRO A 96 0.97 -14.77 -4.24
N SER A 97 0.75 -14.58 -2.94
CA SER A 97 -0.58 -14.39 -2.40
C SER A 97 -0.58 -13.54 -1.14
N PHE A 98 -1.44 -12.53 -1.15
CA PHE A 98 -1.68 -11.61 -0.05
C PHE A 98 -3.15 -11.72 0.40
N GLY A 99 -3.36 -12.29 1.60
CA GLY A 99 -4.72 -12.53 2.12
C GLY A 99 -4.98 -12.01 3.54
N LEU A 100 -3.95 -11.81 4.37
CA LEU A 100 -4.13 -11.41 5.77
C LEU A 100 -3.39 -10.09 6.06
N THR A 101 -2.13 -10.18 6.44
CA THR A 101 -1.28 -9.02 6.77
C THR A 101 0.11 -9.21 6.18
N TRP A 102 0.75 -8.10 5.84
CA TRP A 102 2.11 -8.05 5.34
C TRP A 102 2.82 -6.88 6.03
N THR A 103 3.84 -7.21 6.82
CA THR A 103 4.79 -6.21 7.33
C THR A 103 5.84 -5.96 6.26
N VAL A 104 5.78 -4.78 5.66
CA VAL A 104 6.75 -4.32 4.67
C VAL A 104 7.96 -3.78 5.42
N MET A 105 9.15 -4.17 4.97
CA MET A 105 10.41 -3.83 5.63
C MET A 105 11.42 -3.32 4.60
N HIS A 106 12.01 -2.17 4.87
CA HIS A 106 13.13 -1.59 4.14
C HIS A 106 14.32 -1.45 5.09
N PRO A 107 15.35 -2.31 4.97
CA PRO A 107 16.59 -2.13 5.72
C PRO A 107 17.26 -0.81 5.32
N ILE A 108 17.64 -0.01 6.31
CA ILE A 108 18.35 1.26 6.10
C ILE A 108 19.85 0.94 6.16
N ASP A 109 20.37 0.46 5.03
CA ASP A 109 21.81 0.27 4.80
C ASP A 109 22.43 1.50 4.10
N GLU A 110 23.73 1.47 3.82
CA GLU A 110 24.46 2.58 3.16
C GLU A 110 23.90 2.98 1.78
N SER A 111 23.15 2.08 1.12
CA SER A 111 22.50 2.36 -0.16
C SER A 111 21.10 2.96 -0.01
N SER A 112 20.57 3.01 1.21
CA SER A 112 19.25 3.56 1.50
C SER A 112 19.23 5.08 1.37
N PRO A 113 18.19 5.65 0.73
CA PRO A 113 17.94 7.10 0.76
C PRO A 113 17.65 7.67 2.15
N LEU A 114 17.43 6.81 3.15
CA LEU A 114 17.25 7.18 4.55
C LEU A 114 18.53 7.03 5.39
N TYR A 115 19.64 6.61 4.78
CA TYR A 115 20.89 6.39 5.50
C TYR A 115 21.44 7.71 6.04
N GLY A 116 21.62 7.79 7.37
CA GLY A 116 22.11 8.98 8.05
C GLY A 116 21.08 10.11 8.22
N GLU A 117 19.84 9.91 7.78
CA GLU A 117 18.76 10.88 7.96
C GLU A 117 18.23 10.89 9.40
N THR A 118 17.63 12.00 9.82
CA THR A 118 16.99 12.16 11.14
C THR A 118 15.53 12.60 10.96
N PRO A 119 14.69 12.55 12.02
CA PRO A 119 13.33 13.09 11.95
C PRO A 119 13.29 14.55 11.46
N GLU A 120 14.25 15.36 11.90
CA GLU A 120 14.37 16.78 11.56
C GLU A 120 14.76 16.96 10.10
N SER A 121 15.76 16.23 9.61
CA SER A 121 16.19 16.34 8.20
C SER A 121 15.07 15.91 7.24
N LEU A 122 14.32 14.85 7.57
CA LEU A 122 13.15 14.43 6.79
C LEU A 122 12.04 15.47 6.79
N ALA A 123 11.84 16.18 7.91
CA ALA A 123 10.86 17.26 7.98
C ALA A 123 11.28 18.47 7.14
N GLU A 124 12.55 18.88 7.22
CA GLU A 124 13.11 19.99 6.44
C GLU A 124 13.03 19.74 4.92
N MET A 125 13.27 18.50 4.49
CA MET A 125 13.19 18.12 3.07
C MET A 125 11.76 17.81 2.59
N GLU A 126 10.73 18.04 3.43
CA GLU A 126 9.32 17.69 3.16
C GLU A 126 9.17 16.24 2.65
N ALA A 127 9.90 15.33 3.29
CA ALA A 127 9.97 13.94 2.90
C ALA A 127 8.59 13.26 2.99
N THR A 128 8.25 12.52 1.94
CA THR A 128 7.02 11.73 1.84
C THR A 128 7.34 10.36 1.27
N LEU A 129 6.98 9.30 1.99
CA LEU A 129 6.99 7.95 1.47
C LEU A 129 5.76 7.73 0.60
N ILE A 130 5.94 7.27 -0.63
CA ILE A 130 4.87 6.90 -1.54
C ILE A 130 4.87 5.39 -1.69
N ILE A 131 3.76 4.76 -1.33
CA ILE A 131 3.57 3.32 -1.42
C ILE A 131 2.58 3.01 -2.52
N THR A 132 2.90 2.04 -3.36
CA THR A 132 1.99 1.48 -4.36
C THR A 132 1.96 -0.03 -4.22
N LEU A 133 0.77 -0.61 -4.08
CA LEU A 133 0.55 -2.05 -4.19
C LEU A 133 -0.30 -2.34 -5.42
N VAL A 134 0.14 -3.34 -6.19
CA VAL A 134 -0.53 -3.85 -7.39
C VAL A 134 -0.66 -5.36 -7.27
N GLY A 135 -1.77 -5.92 -7.70
CA GLY A 135 -1.96 -7.37 -7.76
C GLY A 135 -3.26 -7.72 -8.47
N ILE A 136 -3.62 -9.00 -8.47
CA ILE A 136 -4.85 -9.49 -9.12
C ILE A 136 -5.83 -9.91 -8.03
N ASP A 137 -7.04 -9.33 -8.01
CA ASP A 137 -8.10 -9.77 -7.10
C ASP A 137 -8.61 -11.14 -7.56
N GLU A 138 -8.51 -12.16 -6.68
CA GLU A 138 -8.88 -13.54 -6.97
C GLU A 138 -10.37 -13.71 -7.34
N THR A 139 -11.25 -12.89 -6.76
CA THR A 139 -12.70 -13.03 -6.93
C THR A 139 -13.16 -12.56 -8.30
N VAL A 140 -12.60 -11.46 -8.80
CA VAL A 140 -13.00 -10.88 -10.10
C VAL A 140 -11.96 -11.05 -11.20
N SER A 141 -10.80 -11.62 -10.90
CA SER A 141 -9.68 -11.83 -11.84
C SER A 141 -9.26 -10.55 -12.56
N GLN A 142 -9.20 -9.44 -11.83
CA GLN A 142 -8.82 -8.14 -12.37
C GLN A 142 -7.68 -7.52 -11.57
N THR A 143 -6.84 -6.74 -12.26
CA THR A 143 -5.76 -6.00 -11.62
C THR A 143 -6.31 -4.90 -10.73
N ILE A 144 -5.80 -4.85 -9.50
CA ILE A 144 -6.08 -3.82 -8.54
C ILE A 144 -4.85 -2.97 -8.27
N HIS A 145 -5.09 -1.70 -7.94
CA HIS A 145 -4.07 -0.75 -7.55
C HIS A 145 -4.51 -0.05 -6.28
N THR A 146 -3.64 0.00 -5.29
CA THR A 146 -3.82 0.83 -4.09
C THR A 146 -2.57 1.67 -3.86
N ARG A 147 -2.77 2.85 -3.27
CA ARG A 147 -1.69 3.78 -2.94
C ARG A 147 -1.88 4.29 -1.52
N HIS A 148 -0.76 4.55 -0.87
CA HIS A 148 -0.72 5.19 0.44
C HIS A 148 0.51 6.07 0.54
N SER A 149 0.52 6.98 1.50
CA SER A 149 1.67 7.84 1.75
C SER A 149 1.85 8.12 3.22
N TYR A 150 3.11 8.25 3.63
CA TYR A 150 3.47 8.76 4.96
C TYR A 150 4.31 10.01 4.80
N THR A 151 3.90 11.09 5.46
CA THR A 151 4.74 12.27 5.66
C THR A 151 5.82 11.99 6.70
N ALA A 152 6.85 12.84 6.79
CA ALA A 152 7.88 12.74 7.83
C ALA A 152 7.30 12.60 9.25
N SER A 153 6.23 13.32 9.56
CA SER A 153 5.54 13.26 10.88
C SER A 153 4.80 11.94 11.14
N GLU A 154 4.54 11.14 10.10
CA GLU A 154 3.89 9.84 10.19
C GLU A 154 4.90 8.68 10.31
N ILE A 155 6.19 8.99 10.31
CA ILE A 155 7.28 8.05 10.52
C ILE A 155 7.76 8.17 11.98
N LEU A 156 7.55 7.13 12.77
CA LEU A 156 7.91 7.10 14.19
C LEU A 156 9.26 6.40 14.38
N TRP A 157 10.24 7.13 14.89
CA TRP A 157 11.57 6.61 15.19
C TRP A 157 11.63 5.93 16.55
N ASP A 158 12.50 4.93 16.68
CA ASP A 158 12.69 4.12 17.90
C ASP A 158 11.38 3.56 18.45
N ARG A 159 10.54 3.09 17.53
CA ARG A 159 9.23 2.51 17.84
C ARG A 159 9.03 1.23 17.05
N ARG A 160 8.28 0.29 17.62
CA ARG A 160 7.95 -0.98 16.97
C ARG A 160 6.44 -1.20 17.00
N PHE A 161 5.93 -1.93 16.02
CA PHE A 161 4.53 -2.33 16.08
C PHE A 161 4.28 -3.33 17.22
N VAL A 162 3.12 -3.21 17.86
CA VAL A 162 2.62 -4.21 18.81
C VAL A 162 2.36 -5.52 18.07
N ASP A 163 2.67 -6.66 18.69
CA ASP A 163 2.43 -7.98 18.09
C ASP A 163 0.92 -8.21 17.90
N MET A 164 0.55 -8.78 16.76
CA MET A 164 -0.83 -9.11 16.41
C MET A 164 -1.10 -10.61 16.42
N PHE A 165 -0.05 -11.43 16.50
CA PHE A 165 -0.16 -12.87 16.36
C PHE A 165 -0.24 -13.53 17.73
N HIS A 166 -1.36 -14.18 18.00
CA HIS A 166 -1.56 -14.95 19.23
C HIS A 166 -1.79 -16.42 18.91
N SER A 167 -1.16 -17.30 19.67
CA SER A 167 -1.43 -18.74 19.61
C SER A 167 -2.50 -19.08 20.64
N LYS A 168 -3.57 -19.75 20.21
CA LYS A 168 -4.53 -20.37 21.13
C LYS A 168 -3.96 -21.64 21.75
N SER A 169 -4.60 -22.08 22.84
CA SER A 169 -4.34 -23.37 23.49
C SER A 169 -4.61 -24.59 22.59
N ASP A 170 -5.46 -24.45 21.56
CA ASP A 170 -5.74 -25.49 20.56
C ASP A 170 -4.73 -25.54 19.38
N GLY A 171 -3.70 -24.68 19.40
CA GLY A 171 -2.69 -24.58 18.35
C GLY A 171 -3.08 -23.71 17.15
N SER A 172 -4.31 -23.20 17.09
CA SER A 172 -4.70 -22.23 16.06
C SER A 172 -4.06 -20.86 16.31
N ARG A 173 -3.76 -20.13 15.23
CA ARG A 173 -3.24 -18.75 15.29
C ARG A 173 -4.37 -17.76 15.05
N ILE A 174 -4.47 -16.78 15.94
CA ILE A 174 -5.35 -15.62 15.79
C ILE A 174 -4.51 -14.44 15.35
N ILE A 175 -5.05 -13.64 14.44
CA ILE A 175 -4.56 -12.31 14.14
C ILE A 175 -5.54 -11.32 14.75
N ASP A 176 -5.09 -10.58 15.76
CA ASP A 176 -5.89 -9.51 16.35
C ASP A 176 -5.66 -8.19 15.59
N TYR A 177 -6.63 -7.83 14.76
CA TYR A 177 -6.59 -6.60 13.97
C TYR A 177 -6.80 -5.32 14.82
N SER A 178 -7.23 -5.42 16.07
CA SER A 178 -7.35 -4.24 16.95
C SER A 178 -5.99 -3.57 17.17
N HIS A 179 -4.90 -4.35 17.21
CA HIS A 179 -3.52 -3.88 17.33
C HIS A 179 -2.84 -3.59 15.98
N PHE A 180 -3.58 -3.59 14.86
CA PHE A 180 -3.00 -3.39 13.52
C PHE A 180 -2.28 -2.04 13.39
N HIS A 181 -2.81 -1.01 14.04
CA HIS A 181 -2.26 0.34 14.02
C HIS A 181 -1.36 0.67 15.22
N ASP A 182 -1.27 -0.22 16.21
CA ASP A 182 -0.66 0.08 17.50
C ASP A 182 0.86 -0.01 17.45
N VAL A 183 1.49 0.95 18.10
CA VAL A 183 2.93 1.17 18.12
C VAL A 183 3.39 1.39 19.55
N GLN A 184 4.54 0.81 19.93
CA GLN A 184 5.14 0.87 21.26
C GLN A 184 6.63 1.24 21.23
#